data_AF-A0AAU7US58-F1
#
_entry.id   AF-A0AAU7US58-F1
#
_cell.length_a   1.000
_cell.length_b   1.000
_cell.length_c   1.000
_cell.angle_alpha   90.00
_cell.angle_beta   90.00
_cell.angle_gamma   90.00
#
_symmetry.space_group_name_H-M   'P 1'
#
loop_
_entity.id
_entity.type
_entity.pdbx_description
1 polymer ?
#
loop_
_entity_poly.entity_id
_entity_poly.type
_entity_poly.pdbx_seq_one_letter_code
_entity_poly.pdbx_strand_id
1 'polypeptide(L)'
;MLAVRLYTTDDTIGALNLHSSQVGAFDDGSVDIASTLATHAAFAAVAAVREEQFRAALASRDVIGQAKGVLMERFGIDAESAFEMLRRLSQERNQLVRDLAVEVVETARPPRER
;
A
#
# COMPACT_ATOMS: atom_id res chain seq x y z
N MET A 1 -0.19 -24.25 -22.44
CA MET A 1 -0.20 -23.23 -21.36
C MET A 1 -0.37 -23.96 -20.05
N LEU A 2 0.35 -23.55 -19.02
CA LEU A 2 0.22 -24.06 -17.66
C LEU A 2 -0.09 -22.87 -16.74
N ALA A 3 -1.07 -23.03 -15.86
CA ALA A 3 -1.41 -22.03 -14.86
C ALA A 3 -1.41 -22.67 -13.48
N VAL A 4 -0.68 -22.07 -12.54
CA VAL A 4 -0.61 -22.52 -11.15
C VAL A 4 -0.97 -21.37 -10.23
N ARG A 5 -1.56 -21.68 -9.08
CA ARG A 5 -1.99 -20.66 -8.12
C ARG A 5 -0.79 -20.10 -7.36
N LEU A 6 -0.78 -18.78 -7.16
CA LEU A 6 0.06 -18.13 -6.17
C LEU A 6 -0.76 -18.09 -4.88
N TYR A 7 -0.40 -18.90 -3.90
CA TYR A 7 -1.11 -18.98 -2.63
C TYR A 7 -0.12 -18.91 -1.46
N THR A 8 -0.56 -18.30 -0.38
CA THR A 8 0.06 -18.42 0.94
C THR A 8 -0.78 -19.36 1.80
N THR A 9 -0.36 -19.59 3.05
CA THR A 9 -1.09 -20.43 4.00
C THR A 9 -2.54 -19.98 4.20
N ASP A 10 -2.80 -18.67 4.07
CA ASP A 10 -4.06 -18.05 4.46
C ASP A 10 -4.89 -17.53 3.27
N ASP A 11 -4.29 -17.31 2.09
CA ASP A 11 -4.99 -16.69 0.95
C ASP A 11 -4.40 -17.03 -0.43
N THR A 12 -5.26 -17.02 -1.46
CA THR A 12 -4.80 -17.00 -2.87
C THR A 12 -4.52 -15.56 -3.28
N ILE A 13 -3.27 -15.25 -3.57
CA ILE A 13 -2.84 -13.90 -3.91
C ILE A 13 -2.82 -13.64 -5.43
N GLY A 14 -2.91 -14.70 -6.25
CA GLY A 14 -2.92 -14.58 -7.70
C GLY A 14 -2.67 -15.91 -8.44
N ALA A 15 -2.19 -15.81 -9.68
CA ALA A 15 -1.83 -16.96 -10.51
C ALA A 15 -0.55 -16.69 -11.29
N LEU A 16 0.26 -17.74 -11.49
CA LEU A 16 1.41 -17.75 -12.38
C LEU A 16 1.02 -18.47 -13.67
N ASN A 17 1.11 -17.76 -14.78
CA ASN A 17 0.83 -18.28 -16.12
C ASN A 17 2.13 -18.53 -16.88
N LEU A 18 2.33 -19.75 -17.33
CA LEU A 18 3.47 -20.19 -18.12
C LEU A 18 2.99 -20.51 -19.55
N HIS A 19 3.64 -19.88 -20.52
CA HIS A 19 3.33 -20.02 -21.94
C HIS A 19 4.49 -20.69 -22.66
N SER A 20 4.16 -21.55 -23.62
CA SER A 20 5.13 -22.19 -24.52
C SER A 20 4.51 -22.27 -25.91
N SER A 21 5.35 -22.15 -26.94
CA SER A 21 4.99 -22.33 -28.34
C SER A 21 5.03 -23.79 -28.79
N GLN A 22 5.55 -24.70 -27.96
CA GLN A 22 5.62 -26.13 -28.25
C GLN A 22 4.40 -26.87 -27.67
N VAL A 23 3.80 -27.74 -28.48
CA VAL A 23 2.70 -28.63 -28.05
C VAL A 23 3.26 -29.67 -27.09
N GLY A 24 2.58 -29.88 -25.96
CA GLY A 24 3.03 -30.85 -24.95
C GLY A 24 4.24 -30.40 -24.12
N ALA A 25 4.56 -29.10 -24.12
CA ALA A 25 5.75 -28.58 -23.41
C ALA A 25 5.67 -28.64 -21.88
N PHE A 26 4.51 -28.98 -21.31
CA PHE A 26 4.32 -29.08 -19.87
C PHE A 26 3.84 -30.49 -19.56
N ASP A 27 4.66 -31.20 -18.80
CA ASP A 27 4.38 -32.51 -18.23
C ASP A 27 4.10 -32.38 -16.72
N ASP A 28 3.88 -33.51 -16.05
CA ASP A 28 3.61 -33.53 -14.60
C ASP A 28 4.79 -32.94 -13.80
N GLY A 29 6.03 -33.18 -14.23
CA GLY A 29 7.22 -32.58 -13.60
C GLY A 29 7.24 -31.04 -13.73
N SER A 30 6.74 -30.51 -14.84
CA SER A 30 6.56 -29.07 -15.05
C SER A 30 5.54 -28.49 -14.07
N VAL A 31 4.48 -29.24 -13.73
CA VAL A 31 3.48 -28.83 -12.74
C VAL A 31 4.11 -28.74 -11.34
N ASP A 32 4.92 -29.72 -10.95
CA ASP A 32 5.58 -29.76 -9.64
C ASP A 32 6.59 -28.61 -9.47
N ILE A 33 7.41 -28.37 -10.50
CA ILE A 33 8.37 -27.26 -10.52
C ILE A 33 7.62 -25.92 -10.49
N ALA A 34 6.60 -25.75 -11.33
CA ALA A 34 5.82 -24.53 -11.39
C ALA A 34 5.11 -24.25 -10.05
N SER A 35 4.58 -25.29 -9.40
CA SER A 35 3.92 -25.16 -8.08
C SER A 35 4.92 -24.77 -6.99
N THR A 36 6.11 -25.35 -6.99
CA THR A 36 7.18 -24.98 -6.05
C THR A 36 7.61 -23.52 -6.25
N LEU A 37 7.81 -23.11 -7.51
CA LEU A 37 8.13 -21.72 -7.85
C LEU A 37 7.00 -20.77 -7.44
N ALA A 38 5.75 -21.14 -7.69
CA ALA A 38 4.57 -20.35 -7.36
C ALA A 38 4.45 -20.08 -5.86
N THR A 39 4.74 -21.07 -5.02
CA THR A 39 4.78 -20.90 -3.55
C THR A 39 5.84 -19.87 -3.14
N HIS A 40 7.08 -19.98 -3.65
CA HIS A 40 8.15 -19.03 -3.33
C HIS A 40 7.83 -17.62 -3.84
N ALA A 41 7.32 -17.52 -5.07
CA ALA A 41 6.90 -16.26 -5.66
C ALA A 41 5.77 -15.62 -4.84
N ALA A 42 4.84 -16.42 -4.32
CA ALA A 42 3.75 -15.93 -3.49
C ALA A 42 4.27 -15.29 -2.18
N PHE A 43 5.16 -15.97 -1.46
CA PHE A 43 5.78 -15.41 -0.25
C PHE A 43 6.58 -14.15 -0.54
N ALA A 44 7.41 -14.15 -1.60
CA ALA A 44 8.21 -12.99 -1.97
C ALA A 44 7.34 -11.78 -2.35
N ALA A 45 6.26 -12.00 -3.10
CA ALA A 45 5.32 -10.95 -3.47
C ALA A 45 4.62 -10.35 -2.25
N VAL A 46 4.13 -11.18 -1.32
CA VAL A 46 3.51 -10.69 -0.08
C VAL A 46 4.50 -9.92 0.78
N ALA A 47 5.73 -10.40 0.90
CA ALA A 47 6.79 -9.71 1.65
C ALA A 47 7.08 -8.32 1.04
N ALA A 48 7.24 -8.25 -0.28
CA ALA A 48 7.50 -7.00 -0.99
C ALA A 48 6.35 -5.99 -0.82
N VAL A 49 5.11 -6.43 -0.98
CA VAL A 49 3.92 -5.56 -0.79
C VAL A 49 3.83 -5.05 0.65
N ARG A 50 4.06 -5.91 1.65
CA ARG A 50 4.06 -5.51 3.07
C ARG A 50 5.17 -4.52 3.37
N GLU A 51 6.36 -4.73 2.83
CA GLU A 51 7.48 -3.80 2.99
C GLU A 51 7.15 -2.43 2.39
N GLU A 52 6.59 -2.39 1.18
CA GLU A 52 6.16 -1.15 0.53
C GLU A 52 5.09 -0.42 1.35
N GLN A 53 4.05 -1.13 1.80
CA GLN A 53 3.01 -0.57 2.66
C GLN A 53 3.58 -0.02 3.97
N PHE A 54 4.50 -0.74 4.60
CA PHE A 54 5.16 -0.29 5.82
C PHE A 54 6.01 0.96 5.59
N ARG A 55 6.82 0.99 4.53
CA ARG A 55 7.61 2.16 4.16
C ARG A 55 6.72 3.37 3.85
N ALA A 56 5.61 3.17 3.15
CA ALA A 56 4.63 4.24 2.88
C ALA A 56 3.98 4.76 4.16
N ALA A 57 3.65 3.88 5.11
CA ALA A 57 3.14 4.25 6.41
C ALA A 57 4.16 5.07 7.21
N LEU A 58 5.44 4.66 7.24
CA LEU A 58 6.50 5.42 7.87
C LEU A 58 6.70 6.79 7.23
N ALA A 59 6.74 6.86 5.90
CA ALA A 59 6.92 8.11 5.16
C ALA A 59 5.79 9.12 5.39
N SER A 60 4.56 8.64 5.65
CA SER A 60 3.40 9.51 5.90
C SER A 60 3.24 9.94 7.36
N ARG A 61 3.90 9.26 8.31
CA ARG A 61 3.74 9.53 9.75
C ARG A 61 4.11 10.97 10.13
N ASP A 62 5.22 11.47 9.60
CA ASP A 62 5.74 12.80 9.96
C ASP A 62 4.81 13.92 9.48
N VAL A 63 4.38 13.87 8.21
CA VAL A 63 3.50 14.90 7.65
C VAL A 63 2.09 14.86 8.27
N ILE A 64 1.57 13.67 8.58
CA ILE A 64 0.31 13.53 9.33
C ILE A 64 0.45 14.11 10.74
N GLY A 65 1.59 13.87 11.41
CA GLY A 65 1.88 14.48 12.71
C GLY A 65 1.90 16.00 12.67
N GLN A 66 2.54 16.58 11.66
CA GLN A 66 2.57 18.03 11.44
C GLN A 66 1.19 18.60 11.16
N ALA A 67 0.42 17.97 10.27
CA ALA A 67 -0.95 18.38 9.96
C ALA A 67 -1.86 18.32 11.20
N LYS A 68 -1.74 17.27 12.02
CA LYS A 68 -2.42 17.20 13.31
C LYS A 68 -2.06 18.38 14.20
N GLY A 69 -0.78 18.73 14.32
CA GLY A 69 -0.34 19.91 15.08
C GLY A 69 -0.95 21.21 14.59
N VAL A 70 -0.99 21.43 13.27
CA VAL A 70 -1.66 22.60 12.66
C VAL A 70 -3.15 22.64 13.01
N LEU A 71 -3.86 21.51 12.90
CA LEU A 71 -5.29 21.44 13.20
C LEU A 71 -5.58 21.61 14.70
N MET A 72 -4.74 21.04 15.57
CA MET A 72 -4.83 21.20 17.01
C MET A 72 -4.70 22.68 17.40
N GLU A 73 -3.74 23.39 16.80
CA GLU A 73 -3.53 24.82 17.04
C GLU A 73 -4.72 25.66 16.53
N ARG A 74 -5.16 25.44 15.28
CA ARG A 74 -6.24 26.21 14.67
C ARG A 74 -7.61 26.00 15.30
N PHE A 75 -7.92 24.79 15.72
CA PHE A 75 -9.26 24.40 16.17
C PHE A 75 -9.35 24.14 17.68
N GLY A 76 -8.23 24.17 18.40
CA GLY A 76 -8.20 23.92 19.84
C GLY A 76 -8.62 22.49 20.22
N ILE A 77 -8.37 21.53 19.34
CA ILE A 77 -8.77 20.13 19.51
C ILE A 77 -7.57 19.25 19.86
N ASP A 78 -7.84 18.06 20.41
CA ASP A 78 -6.79 17.08 20.69
C ASP A 78 -6.31 16.35 19.41
N ALA A 79 -5.25 15.57 19.57
CA ALA A 79 -4.63 14.84 18.48
C ALA A 79 -5.53 13.74 17.89
N GLU A 80 -6.42 13.14 18.69
CA GLU A 80 -7.37 12.11 18.22
C GLU A 80 -8.39 12.75 17.28
N SER A 81 -8.99 13.85 17.73
CA SER A 81 -9.99 14.64 16.99
C SER A 81 -9.41 15.24 15.71
N ALA A 82 -8.16 15.71 15.74
CA ALA A 82 -7.47 16.21 14.54
C ALA A 82 -7.25 15.11 13.50
N PHE A 83 -6.95 13.88 13.94
CA PHE A 83 -6.78 12.76 13.02
C PHE A 83 -8.12 12.29 12.44
N GLU A 84 -9.18 12.22 13.24
CA GLU A 84 -10.53 11.92 12.75
C GLU A 84 -11.03 12.99 11.75
N MET A 85 -10.67 14.26 11.96
CA MET A 85 -10.97 15.31 10.98
C MET A 85 -10.28 15.05 9.63
N LEU A 86 -8.99 14.70 9.63
CA LEU A 86 -8.28 14.30 8.40
C LEU A 86 -8.91 13.07 7.75
N ARG A 87 -9.30 12.07 8.55
CA ARG A 87 -9.92 10.82 8.08
C ARG A 87 -11.28 11.08 7.43
N ARG A 88 -12.10 11.93 8.04
CA ARG A 88 -13.40 12.33 7.50
C ARG A 88 -13.24 13.10 6.20
N LEU A 89 -12.33 14.07 6.14
CA LEU A 89 -12.07 14.84 4.93
C LEU A 89 -11.52 13.95 3.78
N SER A 90 -10.69 12.96 4.13
CA SER A 90 -10.19 11.94 3.20
C SER A 90 -11.34 11.15 2.56
N GLN A 91 -12.32 10.73 3.35
CA GLN A 91 -13.51 10.02 2.86
C GLN A 91 -14.39 10.91 1.99
N GLU A 92 -14.64 12.16 2.42
CA GLU A 92 -15.47 13.12 1.69
C GLU A 92 -14.86 13.50 0.33
N ARG A 93 -13.53 13.57 0.24
CA ARG A 93 -12.80 13.92 -1.00
C ARG A 93 -12.30 12.72 -1.80
N ASN A 94 -12.43 11.51 -1.27
CA ASN A 94 -11.82 10.30 -1.82
C ASN A 94 -10.31 10.46 -2.14
N GLN A 95 -9.58 11.07 -1.20
CA GLN A 95 -8.14 11.31 -1.30
C GLN A 95 -7.42 10.63 -0.13
N LEU A 96 -6.14 10.31 -0.29
CA LEU A 96 -5.38 9.68 0.79
C LEU A 96 -5.13 10.69 1.92
N VAL A 97 -5.26 10.23 3.17
CA VAL A 97 -5.03 11.05 4.39
C VAL A 97 -3.67 11.77 4.35
N ARG A 98 -2.62 11.11 3.83
CA ARG A 98 -1.29 11.71 3.73
C ARG A 98 -1.24 12.91 2.76
N ASP A 99 -2.02 12.87 1.68
CA ASP A 99 -2.03 13.92 0.67
C ASP A 99 -2.79 15.15 1.23
N LEU A 100 -3.89 14.91 1.96
CA LEU A 100 -4.57 15.97 2.72
C LEU A 100 -3.70 16.57 3.82
N ALA A 101 -2.89 15.75 4.50
CA ALA A 101 -1.95 16.26 5.49
C ALA A 101 -0.92 17.21 4.86
N VAL A 102 -0.42 16.90 3.67
CA VAL A 102 0.45 17.82 2.89
C VAL A 102 -0.27 19.13 2.59
N GLU A 103 -1.52 19.08 2.11
CA GLU A 103 -2.32 20.29 1.84
C GLU A 103 -2.46 21.16 3.10
N VAL A 104 -2.81 20.55 4.23
CA VAL A 104 -2.96 21.26 5.52
C VAL A 104 -1.65 21.95 5.91
N VAL A 105 -0.52 21.25 5.84
CA VAL A 105 0.80 21.80 6.19
C VAL A 105 1.20 22.95 5.25
N GLU A 106 0.98 22.83 3.94
CA GLU A 106 1.29 23.89 2.99
C GLU A 106 0.42 25.14 3.20
N THR A 107 -0.87 24.99 3.55
CA THR A 107 -1.72 26.15 3.88
C THR A 107 -1.36 26.85 5.19
N ALA A 108 -0.62 26.18 6.08
CA ALA A 108 -0.17 26.76 7.34
C ALA A 108 1.15 27.54 7.20
N ARG A 109 1.88 27.36 6.10
CA ARG A 109 3.13 28.08 5.85
C ARG A 109 2.82 29.56 5.55
N PRO A 110 3.41 30.52 6.27
CA PRO A 110 3.19 31.93 5.99
C PRO A 110 3.65 32.27 4.55
N PRO A 111 3.04 33.27 3.89
CA PRO A 111 3.47 33.71 2.57
C PRO A 111 4.96 34.05 2.60
N ARG A 112 5.74 33.56 1.63
CA ARG A 112 7.13 33.97 1.48
C ARG A 112 7.16 35.46 1.16
N GLU A 113 7.64 36.27 2.09
CA GLU A 113 7.96 37.68 1.86
C GLU A 113 8.89 37.76 0.64
N ARG A 114 8.50 38.55 -0.36
CA ARG A 114 9.29 38.88 -1.55
C ARG A 114 10.04 40.18 -1.33
#